data_AF-A0A1F2QVB9-F1
#
_entry.id   AF-A0A1F2QVB9-F1
#
_cell.length_a   1.000
_cell.length_b   1.000
_cell.length_c   1.000
_cell.angle_alpha   90.00
_cell.angle_beta   90.00
_cell.angle_gamma   90.00
#
_symmetry.space_group_name_H-M   'P 1'
#
loop_
_entity.id
_entity.type
_entity.pdbx_description
1 polymer ?
#
loop_
_entity_poly.entity_id
_entity_poly.type
_entity_poly.pdbx_seq_one_letter_code
_entity_poly.pdbx_strand_id
1 'polypeptide(L)' 'MARITVEDCLDQVPNRFELVLLASRRAKQLLKGARPLVESDNKEVVTSLREVAAGQVTLEYPE' A
#
# COMPACT_ATOMS: atom_id res chain seq x y z
N MET A 1 -3.46 17.03 -2.20
CA MET A 1 -3.88 16.50 -0.89
C MET A 1 -4.47 15.12 -1.14
N ALA A 2 -3.79 14.07 -0.70
CA ALA A 2 -4.09 12.69 -1.08
C ALA A 2 -5.51 12.31 -0.65
N ARG A 3 -6.42 12.16 -1.63
CA ARG A 3 -7.75 11.60 -1.46
C ARG A 3 -7.62 10.07 -1.41
N ILE A 4 -7.04 9.55 -0.34
CA ILE A 4 -7.00 8.12 -0.04
C ILE A 4 -7.37 7.95 1.43
N THR A 5 -8.28 7.04 1.71
CA THR A 5 -8.78 6.74 3.06
C THR A 5 -8.31 5.37 3.50
N VAL A 6 -8.39 5.10 4.80
CA VAL A 6 -8.00 3.78 5.33
C VAL A 6 -9.05 2.74 4.92
N GLU A 7 -10.29 3.16 4.79
CA GLU A 7 -11.44 2.39 4.32
C GLU A 7 -11.17 1.81 2.93
N ASP A 8 -10.65 2.61 1.99
CA ASP A 8 -10.29 2.14 0.63
C ASP A 8 -9.25 1.00 0.67
N CYS A 9 -8.37 0.99 1.67
CA CYS A 9 -7.36 -0.04 1.84
C CYS A 9 -7.92 -1.29 2.54
N LEU A 10 -8.92 -1.11 3.42
CA LEU A 10 -9.53 -2.19 4.18
C LEU A 10 -10.43 -3.09 3.33
N ASP A 11 -10.95 -2.58 2.20
CA ASP A 11 -11.64 -3.39 1.20
C ASP A 11 -10.73 -4.46 0.57
N GLN A 12 -9.41 -4.22 0.56
CA GLN A 12 -8.40 -5.16 0.03
C GLN A 12 -7.72 -5.97 1.13
N VAL A 13 -7.46 -5.34 2.28
CA VAL A 13 -6.80 -5.97 3.43
C VAL A 13 -7.63 -5.70 4.69
N PRO A 14 -8.57 -6.59 5.06
CA PRO A 14 -9.55 -6.32 6.13
C PRO A 14 -8.91 -6.21 7.53
N ASN A 15 -7.72 -6.78 7.73
CA ASN A 15 -7.01 -6.68 8.98
C ASN A 15 -6.10 -5.44 8.99
N ARG A 16 -6.36 -4.53 9.93
CA ARG A 16 -5.62 -3.27 10.11
C ARG A 16 -4.14 -3.48 10.43
N PHE A 17 -3.79 -4.50 11.21
CA PHE A 17 -2.40 -4.78 11.55
C PHE A 17 -1.63 -5.31 10.34
N GLU A 18 -2.26 -6.18 9.55
CA GLU A 18 -1.69 -6.70 8.32
C GLU A 18 -1.55 -5.61 7.26
N LEU A 19 -2.53 -4.71 7.15
CA LEU A 19 -2.46 -3.52 6.30
C LEU A 19 -1.23 -2.66 6.66
N VAL A 20 -1.04 -2.36 7.94
CA VAL A 20 0.12 -1.57 8.41
C VAL A 20 1.43 -2.28 8.06
N LEU A 21 1.49 -3.59 8.26
CA LEU A 21 2.68 -4.38 7.95
C LEU A 21 2.98 -4.40 6.44
N LEU A 22 1.96 -4.63 5.60
CA LEU A 22 2.05 -4.62 4.14
C LEU A 22 2.50 -3.25 3.63
N ALA A 23 1.80 -2.19 4.03
CA ALA A 23 2.11 -0.83 3.62
C ALA A 23 3.53 -0.40 4.04
N SER A 24 3.97 -0.80 5.24
CA SER A 24 5.32 -0.54 5.74
C SER A 24 6.38 -1.27 4.93
N ARG A 25 6.15 -2.55 4.61
CA ARG A 25 7.06 -3.34 3.77
C ARG A 25 7.15 -2.75 2.36
N ARG A 26 6.01 -2.39 1.76
CA ARG A 26 5.96 -1.81 0.42
C ARG A 26 6.59 -0.42 0.37
N ALA A 27 6.33 0.44 1.34
CA ALA A 27 6.97 1.76 1.43
C ALA A 27 8.50 1.64 1.50
N LYS A 28 9.04 0.66 2.23
CA LYS A 28 10.48 0.38 2.25
C LYS A 28 11.03 -0.07 0.90
N GLN A 29 10.26 -0.79 0.09
CA GLN A 29 10.67 -1.14 -1.27
C GLN A 29 10.74 0.10 -2.16
N LEU A 30 9.72 0.96 -2.10
CA LEU A 30 9.69 2.23 -2.84
C LEU A 30 10.86 3.14 -2.44
N LEU A 31 11.16 3.25 -1.14
CA LEU A 31 12.32 4.00 -0.64
C LEU A 31 13.66 3.43 -1.13
N LYS A 32 13.73 2.13 -1.44
CA LYS A 32 14.91 1.48 -2.04
C LYS A 32 14.97 1.65 -3.57
N GLY A 33 14.07 2.43 -4.17
CA GLY A 33 14.02 2.68 -5.60
C GLY A 33 13.17 1.69 -6.39
N ALA A 34 12.32 0.88 -5.73
CA ALA A 34 11.35 0.07 -6.45
C ALA A 34 10.39 0.97 -7.24
N ARG A 35 10.02 0.54 -8.44
CA ARG A 35 9.09 1.30 -9.28
C ARG A 35 7.69 1.30 -8.64
N PRO A 36 7.04 2.47 -8.53
CA PRO A 36 5.63 2.54 -8.13
C PRO A 36 4.73 1.93 -9.21
N LEU A 37 3.70 1.21 -8.78
CA LEU A 37 2.68 0.56 -9.61
C LEU A 37 1.51 1.49 -9.91
N VAL A 38 1.38 2.56 -9.14
CA VAL A 38 0.36 3.60 -9.31
C VAL A 38 1.06 4.94 -9.43
N GLU A 39 0.64 5.78 -10.39
CA GLU A 39 1.13 7.15 -10.48
C GLU A 39 0.73 7.95 -9.24
N SER A 40 1.72 8.54 -8.59
CA SER A 40 1.55 9.28 -7.35
C SER A 40 2.66 10.31 -7.23
N ASP A 41 2.27 11.53 -6.89
CA ASP A 41 3.15 12.64 -6.48
C ASP A 41 3.42 12.64 -4.96
N ASN A 42 2.91 11.63 -4.24
CA ASN A 42 2.98 11.55 -2.79
C ASN A 42 4.22 10.77 -2.32
N LYS A 43 4.55 10.96 -1.04
CA LYS A 43 5.59 10.16 -0.35
C LYS A 43 5.29 8.67 -0.44
N GLU A 44 6.33 7.86 -0.33
CA GLU A 44 6.33 6.40 -0.51
C GLU A 44 5.30 5.71 0.39
N VAL A 45 5.07 6.23 1.60
CA VAL A 45 4.07 5.72 2.54
C VAL A 45 2.64 5.89 2.01
N VAL A 46 2.34 7.03 1.39
CA VAL A 46 1.02 7.29 0.81
C VAL A 46 0.87 6.54 -0.52
N THR A 47 1.94 6.49 -1.31
CA THR A 47 1.97 5.72 -2.55
C THR A 47 1.75 4.24 -2.29
N SER A 48 2.34 3.65 -1.24
CA SER A 48 2.10 2.25 -0.90
C SER A 48 0.64 1.98 -0.50
N LEU A 49 0.00 2.87 0.27
CA LEU A 49 -1.43 2.75 0.58
C LEU A 49 -2.32 2.87 -0.67
N ARG A 50 -1.97 3.75 -1.61
CA ARG A 50 -2.68 3.85 -2.90
C ARG A 50 -2.53 2.60 -3.74
N GLU A 51 -1.35 1.97 -3.75
CA GLU A 51 -1.14 0.70 -4.43
C GLU A 51 -1.95 -0.44 -3.80
N VAL A 52 -2.06 -0.46 -2.46
CA VAL A 52 -2.90 -1.44 -1.75
C VAL A 52 -4.37 -1.24 -2.09
N ALA A 53 -4.89 -0.01 -2.01
CA ALA A 53 -6.28 0.29 -2.37
C ALA A 53 -6.60 0.01 -3.85
N ALA A 54 -5.61 0.14 -4.75
CA ALA A 54 -5.73 -0.23 -6.16
C ALA A 54 -5.59 -1.75 -6.43
N GLY A 55 -5.41 -2.57 -5.40
CA GLY A 55 -5.22 -4.02 -5.51
C GLY A 55 -3.91 -4.42 -6.21
N GLN A 56 -2.96 -3.50 -6.38
CA GLN A 56 -1.67 -3.76 -7.03
C GLN A 56 -0.66 -4.41 -6.07
N VAL A 57 -0.90 -4.30 -4.77
CA VAL A 57 -0.07 -4.86 -3.72
C VAL A 57 -0.98 -5.60 -2.74
N THR A 58 -0.78 -6.92 -2.63
CA THR A 58 -1.59 -7.81 -1.79
C THR A 58 -0.71 -8.63 -0.86
N LEU A 59 -1.32 -9.23 0.16
CA LEU A 59 -0.69 -10.24 0.98
C LEU A 59 -0.96 -11.62 0.39
N GLU A 60 0.10 -12.38 0.18
CA GLU A 60 0.01 -13.80 -0.11
C GLU A 60 0.14 -14.56 1.22
N TYR A 61 -0.90 -15.31 1.58
CA TYR A 61 -0.83 -16.23 2.71
C TYR A 61 -0.22 -17.53 2.20
N PRO A 62 0.94 -17.96 2.72
CA PRO A 62 1.41 -19.31 2.44
C PRO A 62 0.41 -20.30 3.03
N GLU A 63 -0.08 -21.23 2.21
CA GLU A 63 -0.86 -22.39 2.65
C GLU A 63 -0.04 -23.33 3.54
#